data_AF-M0KZ31-F1
#
_entry.id   AF-M0KZ31-F1
#
_cell.length_a   1.000
_cell.length_b   1.000
_cell.length_c   1.000
_cell.angle_alpha   90.00
_cell.angle_beta   90.00
_cell.angle_gamma   90.00
#
_symmetry.space_group_name_H-M   'P 1'
#
loop_
_entity.id
_entity.type
_entity.pdbx_description
1 polymer ?
#
loop_
_entity_poly.entity_id
_entity_poly.type
_entity_poly.pdbx_seq_one_letter_code
_entity_poly.pdbx_strand_id
1 'polypeptide(L)'
;MPIAYLLWDSIEEGLAVVRDLDAEYIQPPYNMIMNTPFFNEDYYLEDPGFAEIDLVETAHEEGRKVIPYTITTWHQAEKLVEAGVDGIIADYPGVLD
;
A
#
# COMPACT_ATOMS: atom_id res chain seq x y z
N MET A 1 -0.38 -3.17 21.68
CA MET A 1 -1.20 -2.22 20.91
C MET A 1 -0.67 -2.29 19.49
N PRO A 2 -1.50 -2.62 18.48
CA PRO A 2 -1.03 -2.74 17.11
C PRO A 2 -0.48 -1.39 16.62
N ILE A 3 0.62 -1.43 15.88
CA ILE A 3 1.24 -0.26 15.25
C ILE A 3 1.06 -0.39 13.74
N ALA A 4 0.70 0.72 13.10
CA ALA A 4 0.73 0.89 11.66
C ALA A 4 1.81 1.91 11.30
N TYR A 5 2.53 1.67 10.20
CA TYR A 5 3.48 2.62 9.66
C TYR A 5 3.07 3.05 8.25
N LEU A 6 3.11 4.36 8.02
CA LEU A 6 2.78 4.98 6.74
C LEU A 6 4.03 5.06 5.88
N LEU A 7 4.01 4.35 4.74
CA LEU A 7 5.01 4.50 3.69
C LEU A 7 4.70 5.76 2.90
N TRP A 8 5.74 6.42 2.36
CA TRP A 8 5.58 7.65 1.59
C TRP A 8 6.29 7.60 0.24
N ASP A 9 7.62 7.51 0.21
CA ASP A 9 8.45 7.68 -1.00
C ASP A 9 9.39 6.52 -1.30
N SER A 10 9.54 5.55 -0.39
CA SER A 10 10.40 4.38 -0.59
C SER A 10 9.82 3.13 0.04
N ILE A 11 9.73 2.06 -0.75
CA ILE A 11 9.30 0.73 -0.27
C ILE A 11 10.37 0.13 0.65
N GLU A 12 11.65 0.21 0.28
CA GLU A 12 12.75 -0.40 1.01
C GLU A 12 12.95 0.24 2.39
N GLU A 13 13.02 1.58 2.44
CA GLU A 13 13.15 2.33 3.70
C GLU A 13 11.91 2.15 4.57
N GLY A 14 10.73 2.16 3.94
CA GLY A 14 9.47 1.87 4.62
C GLY A 14 9.45 0.52 5.31
N LEU A 15 9.86 -0.54 4.61
CA LEU A 15 9.97 -1.88 5.18
C LEU A 15 11.01 -1.96 6.30
N ALA A 16 12.13 -1.25 6.18
CA ALA A 16 13.12 -1.17 7.25
C ALA A 16 12.50 -0.61 8.54
N VAL A 17 11.76 0.50 8.45
CA VAL A 17 11.08 1.10 9.62
C VAL A 17 9.98 0.21 10.16
N VAL A 18 9.17 -0.41 9.29
CA VAL A 18 8.12 -1.37 9.69
C VAL A 18 8.71 -2.50 10.54
N ARG A 19 9.86 -3.05 10.14
CA ARG A 19 10.54 -4.13 10.86
C ARG A 19 11.13 -3.64 12.19
N ASP A 20 11.76 -2.47 12.21
CA ASP A 20 12.34 -1.88 13.41
C ASP A 20 11.28 -1.57 14.48
N LEU A 21 10.09 -1.16 14.06
CA LEU A 21 8.96 -0.88 14.96
C LEU A 21 8.14 -2.13 15.32
N ASP A 22 8.41 -3.27 14.67
CA ASP A 22 7.55 -4.45 14.64
C ASP A 22 6.07 -4.11 14.36
N ALA A 23 5.85 -3.27 13.34
CA ALA A 23 4.52 -2.82 12.98
C ALA A 23 3.69 -3.97 12.35
N GLU A 24 2.46 -4.15 12.82
CA GLU A 24 1.54 -5.17 12.29
C GLU A 24 0.97 -4.77 10.93
N TYR A 25 0.84 -3.46 10.70
CA TYR A 25 0.22 -2.89 9.50
C TYR A 25 1.19 -2.01 8.73
N ILE A 26 1.20 -2.19 7.41
CA ILE A 26 1.89 -1.35 6.44
C ILE A 26 0.82 -0.55 5.71
N GLN A 27 0.94 0.77 5.71
CA GLN A 27 0.01 1.66 5.04
C GLN A 27 0.76 2.43 3.95
N PRO A 28 0.81 1.93 2.71
CA PRO A 28 1.43 2.64 1.59
C PRO A 28 0.42 3.48 0.80
N PRO A 29 0.87 4.41 -0.06
CA PRO A 29 0.03 4.94 -1.11
C PRO A 29 -0.35 3.84 -2.12
N TYR A 30 -1.49 3.99 -2.81
CA TYR A 30 -2.08 2.95 -3.66
C TYR A 30 -1.19 2.57 -4.85
N ASN A 31 -0.40 3.55 -5.31
CA ASN A 31 0.55 3.41 -6.42
C ASN A 31 1.86 2.69 -6.04
N MET A 32 2.02 2.24 -4.79
CA MET A 32 3.07 1.28 -4.38
C MET A 32 2.63 -0.18 -4.48
N ILE A 33 1.36 -0.46 -4.77
CA ILE A 33 0.86 -1.84 -4.88
C ILE A 33 1.18 -2.39 -6.28
N MET A 34 2.15 -3.29 -6.33
CA MET A 34 2.52 -4.04 -7.54
C MET A 34 1.33 -4.89 -8.03
N ASN A 35 1.40 -5.35 -9.30
CA ASN A 35 0.35 -6.15 -9.95
C ASN A 35 -0.99 -5.43 -10.13
N THR A 36 -1.00 -4.10 -9.98
CA THR A 36 -2.11 -3.22 -10.34
C THR A 36 -1.70 -2.33 -11.51
N PRO A 37 -2.66 -1.79 -12.29
CA PRO A 37 -2.34 -0.81 -13.33
C PRO A 37 -1.80 0.51 -12.77
N PHE A 38 -1.80 0.68 -11.44
CA PHE A 38 -1.46 1.93 -10.76
C PHE A 38 -0.01 2.01 -10.28
N PHE A 39 0.72 0.90 -10.34
CA PHE A 39 2.08 0.85 -9.82
C PHE A 39 2.94 1.91 -10.53
N ASN A 40 3.61 2.76 -9.75
CA ASN A 40 4.38 3.92 -10.22
C ASN A 40 3.56 5.02 -10.93
N GLU A 41 2.23 5.06 -10.80
CA GLU A 41 1.47 6.22 -11.26
C GLU A 41 1.89 7.50 -10.52
N ASP A 42 1.85 8.62 -11.24
CA ASP A 42 2.01 9.95 -10.65
C ASP A 42 0.85 10.22 -9.69
N TYR A 43 1.19 10.56 -8.45
CA TYR A 43 0.20 10.97 -7.46
C TYR A 43 0.71 12.13 -6.60
N TYR A 44 1.46 11.85 -5.52
CA TYR A 44 2.15 12.87 -4.72
C TYR A 44 3.59 13.11 -5.16
N LEU A 45 4.18 12.12 -5.84
CA LEU A 45 5.50 12.17 -6.45
C LEU A 45 5.30 12.06 -7.96
N GLU A 46 6.07 12.86 -8.71
CA GLU A 46 6.20 12.72 -10.16
C GLU A 46 7.27 11.65 -10.44
N ASP A 47 6.97 10.68 -11.30
CA ASP A 47 7.83 9.53 -11.64
C ASP A 47 8.46 8.89 -10.39
N PRO A 48 7.66 8.30 -9.48
CA PRO A 48 8.12 7.87 -8.16
C PRO A 48 9.27 6.85 -8.22
N GLY A 49 9.39 6.08 -9.29
CA GLY A 49 10.48 5.13 -9.49
C GLY A 49 10.63 4.13 -8.34
N PHE A 50 9.52 3.68 -7.75
CA PHE A 50 9.56 2.74 -6.65
C PHE A 50 10.26 1.44 -7.08
N ALA A 51 11.00 0.85 -6.14
CA ALA A 51 11.64 -0.43 -6.34
C ALA A 51 10.61 -1.49 -6.77
N GLU A 52 10.98 -2.38 -7.69
CA GLU A 52 10.15 -3.51 -8.13
C GLU A 52 10.08 -4.60 -7.05
N ILE A 53 9.46 -4.27 -5.91
CA ILE A 53 9.16 -5.15 -4.80
C ILE A 53 7.65 -5.37 -4.73
N ASP A 54 7.22 -6.64 -4.73
CA ASP A 54 5.85 -6.98 -4.38
C ASP A 54 5.65 -6.78 -2.87
N LEU A 55 5.17 -5.58 -2.51
CA LEU A 55 4.97 -5.18 -1.12
C LEU A 55 3.93 -6.07 -0.42
N VAL A 56 2.92 -6.56 -1.13
CA VAL A 56 1.88 -7.40 -0.55
C VAL A 56 2.45 -8.78 -0.23
N GLU A 57 3.13 -9.41 -1.19
CA GLU A 57 3.78 -10.70 -0.99
C GLU A 57 4.82 -10.62 0.14
N THR A 58 5.71 -9.61 0.10
CA THR A 58 6.75 -9.40 1.13
C THR A 58 6.14 -9.22 2.52
N ALA A 59 5.07 -8.42 2.64
CA ALA A 59 4.40 -8.21 3.91
C ALA A 59 3.76 -9.49 4.46
N HIS A 60 3.10 -10.26 3.60
CA HIS A 60 2.43 -11.51 3.97
C HIS A 60 3.43 -12.59 4.39
N GLU A 61 4.59 -12.69 3.73
CA GLU A 61 5.69 -13.57 4.16
C GLU A 61 6.21 -13.22 5.56
N GLU A 62 6.16 -11.93 5.93
CA GLU A 62 6.53 -11.45 7.26
C GLU A 62 5.38 -11.47 8.28
N GLY A 63 4.19 -11.95 7.90
CA GLY A 63 3.01 -12.01 8.76
C GLY A 63 2.39 -10.64 9.06
N ARG A 64 2.58 -9.66 8.18
CA ARG A 64 2.08 -8.29 8.28
C ARG A 64 0.93 -8.07 7.31
N LYS A 65 0.13 -7.03 7.54
CA LYS A 65 -1.02 -6.67 6.69
C LYS A 65 -0.76 -5.38 5.92
N VAL A 66 -1.29 -5.29 4.70
CA VAL A 66 -1.16 -4.11 3.83
C VAL A 66 -2.51 -3.42 3.66
N ILE A 67 -2.58 -2.14 4.03
CA ILE A 67 -3.79 -1.32 3.90
C ILE A 67 -3.43 -0.02 3.17
N PRO A 68 -3.51 0.04 1.83
CA PRO A 68 -3.18 1.25 1.09
C PRO A 68 -4.14 2.40 1.40
N TYR A 69 -3.59 3.61 1.35
CA TYR A 69 -4.29 4.89 1.17
C TYR A 69 -3.91 5.42 -0.23
N THR A 70 -4.45 6.42 -0.88
CA THR A 70 -5.66 7.21 -0.73
C THR A 70 -6.63 6.73 -1.82
N ILE A 71 -7.56 5.82 -1.53
CA ILE A 71 -8.40 5.24 -2.59
C ILE A 71 -9.56 6.19 -2.90
N THR A 72 -9.71 6.57 -4.17
CA THR A 72 -10.71 7.57 -4.60
C THR A 72 -11.77 7.02 -5.55
N THR A 73 -11.56 5.83 -6.12
CA THR A 73 -12.49 5.21 -7.08
C THR A 73 -12.76 3.74 -6.76
N TRP A 74 -13.96 3.27 -7.13
CA TRP A 74 -14.32 1.85 -7.04
C TRP A 74 -13.38 0.95 -7.85
N HIS A 75 -12.88 1.45 -8.98
CA HIS A 75 -11.94 0.72 -9.84
C HIS A 75 -10.59 0.52 -9.15
N GLN A 76 -10.08 1.54 -8.46
CA GLN A 76 -8.89 1.39 -7.61
C GLN A 76 -9.12 0.35 -6.53
N ALA A 77 -10.24 0.45 -5.81
CA ALA A 77 -10.58 -0.50 -4.75
C ALA A 77 -10.62 -1.95 -5.26
N GLU A 78 -11.33 -2.21 -6.36
CA GLU A 78 -11.44 -3.54 -6.95
C GLU A 78 -10.06 -4.12 -7.31
N LYS A 79 -9.22 -3.34 -8.01
CA LYS A 79 -7.90 -3.81 -8.43
C LYS A 79 -6.91 -4.01 -7.28
N LEU A 80 -7.00 -3.21 -6.23
CA LEU A 80 -6.18 -3.40 -5.03
C LEU A 80 -6.60 -4.65 -4.27
N VAL A 81 -7.90 -4.92 -4.15
CA VAL A 81 -8.42 -6.14 -3.52
C VAL A 81 -8.02 -7.38 -4.32
N GLU A 82 -8.10 -7.34 -5.65
CA GLU A 82 -7.59 -8.40 -6.53
C GLU A 82 -6.08 -8.64 -6.36
N ALA A 83 -5.31 -7.58 -6.08
CA ALA A 83 -3.87 -7.66 -5.79
C ALA A 83 -3.54 -8.16 -4.37
N GLY A 84 -4.55 -8.43 -3.53
CA GLY A 84 -4.37 -9.11 -2.24
C GLY A 84 -4.17 -8.20 -1.02
N VAL A 85 -4.48 -6.90 -1.12
CA VAL A 85 -4.42 -6.02 0.06
C VAL A 85 -5.44 -6.43 1.14
N ASP A 86 -5.11 -6.21 2.41
CA ASP A 86 -5.89 -6.64 3.58
C ASP A 86 -7.02 -5.67 3.96
N GLY A 87 -7.07 -4.52 3.31
CA GLY A 87 -8.05 -3.47 3.49
C GLY A 87 -7.69 -2.26 2.65
N ILE A 88 -8.53 -1.23 2.67
CA ILE A 88 -8.26 0.03 1.97
C ILE A 88 -8.63 1.21 2.86
N ILE A 89 -7.93 2.32 2.70
CA ILE A 89 -8.30 3.63 3.25
C ILE A 89 -8.83 4.46 2.09
N ALA A 90 -10.16 4.55 2.02
CA ALA A 90 -10.85 5.34 1.02
C ALA A 90 -11.01 6.80 1.49
N ASP A 91 -10.82 7.73 0.57
CA ASP A 91 -11.02 9.17 0.83
C ASP A 91 -12.50 9.56 0.88
N TYR A 92 -13.33 8.77 0.20
CA TYR A 92 -14.77 9.00 0.12
C TYR A 92 -15.53 7.75 0.55
N PRO A 93 -16.61 7.90 1.34
CA PRO A 93 -17.37 6.74 1.85
C PRO A 93 -18.03 5.92 0.73
N GLY A 94 -18.36 6.53 -0.41
CA GLY A 94 -19.06 5.87 -1.53
C GLY A 94 -18.17 5.19 -2.56
N VAL A 95 -16.88 4.96 -2.25
CA VAL A 95 -15.97 4.21 -3.13
C VAL A 95 -16.42 2.77 -3.33
N LEU A 96 -17.16 2.20 -2.37
CA LEU A 96 -17.60 0.79 -2.36
C LEU A 96 -19.13 0.62 -2.43
N ASP A 97 -19.88 1.67 -2.74
CA ASP A 97 -21.36 1.66 -2.75
C ASP A 97 -21.97 0.86 -3.93
#